data_AF-A0A2V8RYD6-F1
#
_entry.id   AF-A0A2V8RYD6-F1
#
_cell.length_a   1.000
_cell.length_b   1.000
_cell.length_c   1.000
_cell.angle_alpha   90.00
_cell.angle_beta   90.00
_cell.angle_gamma   90.00
#
_symmetry.space_group_name_H-M   'P 1'
#
loop_
_entity.id
_entity.type
_entity.pdbx_description
1 polymer ?
#
loop_
_entity_poly.entity_id
_entity_poly.type
_entity_poly.pdbx_seq_one_letter_code
_entity_poly.pdbx_strand_id
1 'polypeptide(L)' 'MEPIRAPFFVGLIGFALGVVLLVAWWLIAVPTTVLLRFLHGLFFGLGMLLFVTGGFLALCTGMVYLLYYFKQPRAAAATK' A
#
# COMPACT_ATOMS: atom_id res chain seq x y z
N MET A 1 5.61 -17.70 -11.59
CA MET A 1 4.99 -16.52 -10.95
C MET A 1 5.26 -15.32 -11.83
N GLU A 2 4.24 -14.58 -12.24
CA GLU A 2 4.45 -13.32 -12.97
C GLU A 2 5.18 -12.35 -12.02
N PRO A 3 6.36 -11.82 -12.39
CA PRO A 3 7.21 -11.02 -11.48
C PRO A 3 6.54 -9.74 -10.97
N ILE A 4 5.42 -9.34 -11.58
CA ILE A 4 4.65 -8.13 -11.25
C ILE A 4 3.67 -8.35 -10.09
N ARG A 5 3.24 -9.59 -9.82
CA ARG A 5 2.28 -9.88 -8.74
C ARG A 5 2.91 -9.70 -7.35
N ALA A 6 4.17 -10.11 -7.20
CA ALA A 6 4.89 -9.97 -5.93
C ALA A 6 4.98 -8.51 -5.43
N PRO A 7 5.45 -7.53 -6.22
CA PRO A 7 5.53 -6.14 -5.76
C PRO A 7 4.15 -5.50 -5.55
N PHE A 8 3.10 -5.96 -6.25
CA PHE A 8 1.71 -5.56 -5.97
C PHE A 8 1.27 -5.99 -4.58
N PHE A 9 1.45 -7.27 -4.22
CA PHE A 9 1.09 -7.76 -2.88
C PHE A 9 1.93 -7.12 -1.78
N VAL A 10 3.22 -6.92 -2.01
CA VAL A 10 4.09 -6.21 -1.05
C VAL A 10 3.60 -4.77 -0.84
N GLY A 11 3.24 -4.06 -1.91
CA GLY A 11 2.64 -2.72 -1.82
C GLY A 11 1.33 -2.73 -1.04
N LEU A 12 0.45 -3.69 -1.33
CA LEU A 12 -0.87 -3.81 -0.71
C LEU A 12 -0.79 -4.16 0.79
N ILE A 13 0.14 -5.03 1.17
CA ILE A 13 0.45 -5.34 2.58
C ILE A 13 1.02 -4.11 3.28
N GLY A 14 1.97 -3.41 2.66
CA GLY A 14 2.54 -2.17 3.21
C GLY A 14 1.47 -1.10 3.44
N PHE A 15 0.57 -0.93 2.47
CA PHE A 15 -0.58 -0.02 2.59
C PHE A 15 -1.49 -0.40 3.76
N ALA A 16 -1.88 -1.67 3.86
CA ALA A 16 -2.74 -2.16 4.94
C ALA A 16 -2.08 -1.98 6.33
N LEU A 17 -0.79 -2.27 6.45
CA LEU A 17 -0.02 -2.02 7.67
C LEU A 17 0.03 -0.53 8.01
N GLY A 18 0.23 0.33 7.01
CA GLY A 18 0.16 1.79 7.18
C GLY A 18 -1.18 2.25 7.75
N VAL A 19 -2.29 1.73 7.22
CA VAL A 19 -3.65 2.01 7.74
C VAL A 19 -3.78 1.56 9.20
N VAL A 20 -3.35 0.34 9.54
CA VAL A 20 -3.43 -0.18 10.92
C VAL A 20 -2.65 0.72 11.89
N LEU A 21 -1.45 1.17 11.51
CA LEU A 21 -0.64 2.08 12.34
C LEU A 21 -1.26 3.47 12.48
N LEU A 22 -1.88 4.01 11.42
CA LEU A 22 -2.59 5.29 11.49
C LEU A 22 -3.86 5.20 12.35
N VAL A 23 -4.56 4.06 12.31
CA VAL A 23 -5.70 3.80 13.22
C VAL A 23 -5.21 3.67 14.66
N ALA A 24 -4.12 2.94 14.90
CA ALA A 24 -3.54 2.83 16.23
C ALA A 24 -3.10 4.21 16.77
N TRP A 25 -2.49 5.03 15.91
CA TRP A 25 -2.14 6.41 16.21
C TRP A 25 -3.38 7.23 16.62
N TRP A 26 -4.48 7.11 15.88
CA TRP A 26 -5.74 7.80 16.17
C TRP A 26 -6.38 7.35 17.49
N LEU A 27 -6.29 6.07 17.85
CA LEU A 27 -6.81 5.52 19.10
C LEU A 27 -6.01 5.95 20.33
N ILE A 28 -4.74 6.32 20.17
CA ILE A 28 -3.94 6.91 21.23
C ILE A 28 -4.38 8.37 21.39
N ALA A 29 -5.40 8.58 22.22
CA ALA A 29 -5.88 9.90 22.63
C ALA A 29 -4.75 10.76 23.24
N VAL A 30 -4.96 12.08 23.22
CA VAL A 30 -4.01 13.16 23.57
C VAL A 30 -2.85 12.69 24.46
N PRO A 31 -1.61 12.63 23.94
CA PRO A 31 -0.50 12.01 24.66
C PRO A 31 -0.08 12.83 25.89
N THR A 32 -0.36 12.28 27.07
CA THR A 32 -0.13 12.93 28.37
C THR A 32 1.31 12.84 28.85
N THR A 33 2.05 11.80 28.47
CA THR A 33 3.45 11.58 28.89
C THR A 33 4.43 11.75 27.72
N VAL A 34 5.70 12.05 28.03
CA VAL A 34 6.77 12.22 27.02
C VAL A 34 6.93 10.96 26.16
N LEU A 35 6.92 9.78 26.80
CA LEU A 35 6.97 8.49 26.11
C LEU A 35 5.79 8.33 25.14
N LEU A 36 4.58 8.69 25.57
CA LEU A 36 3.38 8.56 24.74
C LEU A 36 3.39 9.52 23.55
N ARG A 37 3.95 10.74 23.71
CA ARG A 37 4.16 11.70 22.61
C ARG A 37 5.13 11.15 21.57
N PHE A 38 6.24 10.56 22.04
CA PHE A 38 7.22 9.93 21.16
C PHE A 38 6.60 8.76 20.39
N LEU A 39 5.89 7.85 21.07
CA LEU A 39 5.21 6.72 20.43
C LEU A 39 4.13 7.18 19.45
N HIS A 40 3.35 8.20 19.80
CA HIS A 40 2.33 8.77 18.92
C HIS A 40 2.97 9.35 17.63
N GLY A 41 4.04 10.13 17.75
CA GLY A 41 4.79 10.62 16.59
C GLY A 41 5.41 9.50 15.74
N LEU A 42 5.94 8.46 16.40
CA LEU A 42 6.52 7.30 15.73
C LEU A 42 5.47 6.50 14.94
N PHE A 43 4.30 6.22 15.53
CA PHE A 43 3.21 5.53 14.87
C PHE A 43 2.67 6.33 13.69
N PHE A 44 2.54 7.65 13.83
CA PHE A 44 2.15 8.51 12.72
C PHE A 44 3.18 8.49 11.59
N GLY A 45 4.47 8.67 11.91
CA GLY A 45 5.54 8.69 10.92
C GLY A 45 5.67 7.38 10.16
N LEU A 46 5.72 6.25 10.89
CA LEU A 46 5.80 4.92 10.28
C LEU A 46 4.52 4.57 9.51
N GLY A 47 3.35 4.92 10.07
CA GLY A 47 2.06 4.72 9.42
C GLY A 47 1.97 5.47 8.10
N MET A 48 2.31 6.76 8.09
CA MET A 48 2.34 7.59 6.87
C MET A 48 3.35 7.05 5.85
N LEU A 49 4.55 6.68 6.28
CA LEU A 49 5.57 6.14 5.40
C LEU A 49 5.09 4.87 4.70
N LEU A 50 4.57 3.89 5.45
CA LEU A 50 4.10 2.62 4.92
C LEU A 50 2.83 2.78 4.08
N PHE A 51 1.91 3.65 4.50
CA PHE A 51 0.69 3.97 3.78
C PHE A 51 1.00 4.58 2.40
N VAL A 52 1.83 5.63 2.36
CA VAL A 52 2.16 6.33 1.12
C VAL A 52 3.03 5.46 0.21
N THR A 53 4.11 4.87 0.72
CA THR A 53 5.02 4.06 -0.10
C THR A 53 4.38 2.76 -0.56
N GLY A 54 3.67 2.06 0.33
CA GLY A 54 2.94 0.84 0.00
C GLY A 54 1.80 1.10 -0.98
N GLY A 55 1.00 2.14 -0.74
CA GLY A 55 -0.08 2.56 -1.63
C GLY A 55 0.43 2.95 -3.01
N PHE A 56 1.50 3.75 -3.07
CA PHE A 56 2.14 4.12 -4.34
C PHE A 56 2.66 2.90 -5.10
N LEU A 57 3.37 1.99 -4.43
CA LEU A 57 3.87 0.76 -5.05
C LEU A 57 2.73 -0.12 -5.59
N ALA A 58 1.66 -0.28 -4.82
CA ALA A 58 0.48 -1.05 -5.24
C ALA A 58 -0.24 -0.41 -6.44
N LEU A 59 -0.37 0.92 -6.47
CA LEU A 59 -0.96 1.65 -7.60
C LEU A 59 -0.10 1.52 -8.86
N CYS A 60 1.22 1.73 -8.74
CA CYS A 60 2.14 1.64 -9.88
C CYS A 60 2.15 0.23 -10.49
N THR A 61 2.31 -0.79 -9.65
CA THR A 61 2.34 -2.19 -10.11
C THR A 61 0.99 -2.67 -10.60
N GLY A 62 -0.11 -2.23 -9.97
CA GLY A 62 -1.48 -2.51 -10.40
C GLY A 62 -1.80 -1.90 -11.77
N MET A 63 -1.35 -0.68 -12.04
CA MET A 63 -1.51 -0.04 -13.35
C MET A 63 -0.77 -0.81 -14.45
N VAL A 64 0.48 -1.23 -14.18
CA VAL A 64 1.25 -2.08 -15.12
C VAL A 64 0.56 -3.42 -15.35
N TYR A 65 0.02 -4.03 -14.29
CA TYR A 65 -0.72 -5.30 -14.38
C TYR A 65 -1.98 -5.17 -15.23
N LEU A 66 -2.77 -4.09 -15.03
CA LEU A 66 -3.95 -3.79 -15.85
C LEU A 66 -3.58 -3.61 -17.31
N LEU A 67 -2.54 -2.81 -17.61
CA LEU A 67 -2.06 -2.61 -18.98
C LEU A 67 -1.60 -3.91 -19.64
N TYR A 68 -0.93 -4.79 -18.89
CA TYR A 68 -0.55 -6.11 -19.39
C TYR A 68 -1.79 -6.97 -19.72
N TYR A 69 -2.80 -6.96 -18.85
CA TYR A 69 -4.04 -7.71 -19.04
C TYR A 69 -4.85 -7.19 -20.24
N PHE A 70 -4.95 -5.87 -20.44
CA PHE A 70 -5.63 -5.28 -21.60
C PHE A 70 -4.84 -5.40 -22.91
N LYS A 71 -3.50 -5.58 -22.85
CA LYS A 71 -2.66 -5.87 -24.02
C LYS A 71 -2.64 -7.37 -24.40
N GLN A 72 -3.05 -8.28 -23.50
CA GLN A 72 -3.39 -9.65 -23.90
C GLN A 72 -4.66 -9.59 -24.76
N PRO A 73 -4.59 -9.91 -26.06
CA PRO A 73 -5.24 -9.04 -27.02
C PRO A 73 -6.65 -9.51 -27.39
N ARG A 74 -7.44 -8.51 -27.79
CA ARG A 74 -8.30 -8.50 -28.99
C ARG A 74 -7.76 -9.27 -30.23
N ALA A 75 -6.56 -9.87 -30.21
CA ALA A 75 -6.04 -10.80 -31.22
C ALA A 75 -6.53 -12.24 -31.02
N ALA A 76 -7.13 -12.59 -29.88
CA ALA A 76 -7.96 -13.79 -29.76
C ALA A 76 -9.39 -13.60 -30.33
N ALA A 77 -9.83 -12.34 -30.47
CA ALA A 77 -11.15 -11.99 -31.00
C ALA A 77 -11.16 -11.66 -32.51
N ALA A 78 -9.97 -11.50 -33.14
CA ALA A 78 -9.81 -11.21 -34.56
C ALA A 78 -9.54 -12.47 -35.43
N THR A 79 -9.63 -13.67 -34.84
CA THR A 79 -9.68 -14.95 -35.55
C THR A 79 -11.13 -15.45 -35.55
N LYS A 80 -11.94 -14.93 -36.46
CA LYS A 80 -13.17 -15.58 -36.93
C LYS A 80 -13.29 -15.34 -38.42
#